data_AF-A0A383D9I7-F1
#
_entry.id   AF-A0A383D9I7-F1
#
_cell.length_a   1.000
_cell.length_b   1.000
_cell.length_c   1.000
_cell.angle_alpha   90.00
_cell.angle_beta   90.00
_cell.angle_gamma   90.00
#
_symmetry.space_group_name_H-M   'P 1'
#
loop_
_entity.id
_entity.type
_entity.pdbx_description
1 polymer ?
#
loop_
_entity_poly.entity_id
_entity_poly.type
_entity_poly.pdbx_seq_one_letter_code
_entity_poly.pdbx_strand_id
1 'polypeptide(L)'
;MPKHKYSFAPEIFEHSKRIARHYDLYKNACMQTCVEELKWDESIEHWIIKTDRGDAMKAKYVAMANGPLNRPKLPGIPGINDFKGFTFHTSRWDYAYTGGDSSGNLTGLKDKRVGIIGTGATAIQCIPHLGEAAEHLFVFQRTPSSIDVRNNAETDQQWADSLKSGWQKERMENFNALVSGEDRDVDMVSDGWTEIIRNLTGIVAKHASKSLGRRLTKAERAHLMELSDYR
;
A
#
# COMPACT_ATOMS: atom_id res chain seq x y z
N MET A 1 7.11 -17.50 -6.53
CA MET A 1 5.90 -16.82 -7.02
C MET A 1 4.94 -16.59 -5.85
N PRO A 2 4.22 -15.46 -5.80
CA PRO A 2 3.09 -15.26 -4.88
C PRO A 2 1.99 -16.28 -5.10
N LYS A 3 1.19 -16.58 -4.06
CA LYS A 3 0.04 -17.50 -4.15
C LYS A 3 -1.15 -16.87 -4.86
N HIS A 4 -1.38 -15.58 -4.67
CA HIS A 4 -2.51 -14.85 -5.23
C HIS A 4 -2.02 -13.66 -6.05
N LYS A 5 -2.87 -13.16 -6.95
CA LYS A 5 -2.65 -11.90 -7.69
C LYS A 5 -2.32 -10.74 -6.75
N TYR A 6 -2.97 -10.71 -5.58
CA TYR A 6 -2.65 -9.79 -4.50
C TYR A 6 -2.28 -10.55 -3.23
N SER A 7 -1.01 -10.44 -2.85
CA SER A 7 -0.49 -11.06 -1.62
C SER A 7 -1.10 -10.46 -0.36
N PHE A 8 -1.44 -11.34 0.57
CA PHE A 8 -1.86 -10.98 1.92
C PHE A 8 -0.65 -10.63 2.79
N ALA A 9 -0.88 -9.88 3.88
CA ALA A 9 0.16 -9.42 4.78
C ALA A 9 1.12 -10.53 5.28
N PRO A 10 0.66 -11.74 5.68
CA PRO A 10 1.57 -12.82 6.07
C PRO A 10 2.54 -13.26 4.97
N GLU A 11 2.09 -13.35 3.72
CA GLU A 11 2.94 -13.74 2.60
C GLU A 11 3.99 -12.66 2.29
N ILE A 12 3.60 -11.38 2.34
CA ILE A 12 4.51 -10.25 2.16
C ILE A 12 5.59 -10.28 3.26
N PHE A 13 5.18 -10.46 4.51
CA PHE A 13 6.11 -10.54 5.65
C PHE A 13 7.07 -11.73 5.53
N GLU A 14 6.57 -12.91 5.15
CA GLU A 14 7.43 -14.07 4.88
C GLU A 14 8.39 -13.83 3.72
N HIS A 15 7.97 -13.12 2.68
CA HIS A 15 8.84 -12.77 1.56
C HIS A 15 9.98 -11.84 2.01
N SER A 16 9.70 -10.81 2.81
CA SER A 16 10.73 -9.96 3.42
C SER A 16 11.71 -10.76 4.27
N LYS A 17 11.21 -11.69 5.10
CA LYS A 17 12.07 -12.60 5.89
C LYS A 17 12.89 -13.54 5.01
N ARG A 18 12.37 -13.96 3.86
CA ARG A 18 13.09 -14.81 2.90
C ARG A 18 14.24 -14.06 2.25
N ILE A 19 14.02 -12.80 1.86
CA ILE A 19 15.08 -11.91 1.35
C ILE A 19 16.16 -11.72 2.42
N ALA A 20 15.76 -11.38 3.65
CA ALA A 20 16.69 -11.17 4.75
C ALA A 20 17.53 -12.43 5.07
N ARG A 21 16.94 -13.62 5.00
CA ARG A 21 17.66 -14.89 5.16
C ARG A 21 18.59 -15.20 3.98
N HIS A 22 18.11 -14.99 2.75
CA HIS A 22 18.87 -15.29 1.54
C HIS A 22 20.17 -14.47 1.43
N TYR A 23 20.11 -13.19 1.81
CA TYR A 23 21.25 -12.29 1.78
C TYR A 23 21.95 -12.13 3.14
N ASP A 24 21.59 -12.95 4.14
CA ASP A 24 22.17 -12.91 5.49
C ASP A 24 22.19 -11.49 6.10
N LEU A 25 21.06 -10.79 6.02
CA LEU A 25 20.93 -9.39 6.44
C LEU A 25 20.78 -9.23 7.95
N TYR A 26 20.32 -10.27 8.66
CA TYR A 26 20.06 -10.20 10.10
C TYR A 26 21.31 -9.91 10.92
N LYS A 27 22.50 -10.37 10.48
CA LYS A 27 23.76 -10.13 11.19
C LYS A 27 24.13 -8.65 11.32
N ASN A 28 23.63 -7.82 10.40
CA ASN A 28 23.93 -6.38 10.32
C ASN A 28 22.73 -5.51 10.67
N ALA A 29 21.68 -6.08 11.27
CA ALA A 29 20.44 -5.37 11.58
C ALA A 29 20.30 -5.12 13.08
N CYS A 30 20.18 -3.85 13.47
CA CYS A 30 19.77 -3.44 14.81
C CYS A 30 18.25 -3.31 14.86
N MET A 31 17.57 -4.37 15.28
CA MET A 31 16.11 -4.38 15.45
C MET A 31 15.71 -3.72 16.78
N GLN A 32 14.48 -3.23 16.85
CA GLN A 32 13.94 -2.54 18.03
C GLN A 32 14.83 -1.36 18.47
N THR A 33 15.36 -0.62 17.48
CA THR A 33 16.24 0.53 17.66
C THR A 33 15.69 1.68 16.83
N CYS A 34 15.32 2.77 17.47
CA CYS A 34 14.88 3.99 16.80
C CYS A 34 16.08 4.94 16.66
N VAL A 35 16.33 5.44 15.46
CA VAL A 35 17.30 6.52 15.24
C VAL A 35 16.65 7.85 15.63
N GLU A 36 17.28 8.58 16.56
CA GLU A 36 16.79 9.85 17.09
C GLU A 36 17.51 11.06 16.46
N GLU A 37 18.79 10.92 16.14
CA GLU A 37 19.62 12.00 15.61
C GLU A 37 20.62 11.46 14.58
N LEU A 38 20.81 12.23 13.51
CA LEU A 38 21.90 12.09 12.56
C LEU A 38 22.67 13.41 12.52
N LYS A 39 23.92 13.40 12.95
CA LYS A 39 24.77 14.59 12.98
C LYS A 39 26.09 14.34 12.26
N TRP A 40 26.41 15.17 11.27
CA TRP A 40 27.72 15.12 10.62
C TRP A 40 28.80 15.69 11.54
N ASP A 41 29.91 14.97 11.68
CA ASP A 41 31.11 15.39 12.41
C ASP A 41 32.25 15.60 11.42
N GLU A 42 32.56 16.87 11.16
CA GLU A 42 33.61 17.30 10.22
C GLU A 42 35.01 16.83 10.64
N SER A 43 35.27 16.65 11.93
CA SER A 43 36.62 16.32 12.42
C SER A 43 37.06 14.91 12.03
N ILE A 44 36.08 14.02 11.84
CA ILE A 44 36.31 12.63 11.46
C ILE A 44 35.67 12.28 10.11
N GLU A 45 34.94 13.20 9.49
CA GLU A 45 34.21 13.01 8.23
C GLU A 45 33.21 11.84 8.29
N HIS A 46 32.43 11.76 9.37
CA HIS A 46 31.39 10.73 9.55
C HIS A 46 30.09 11.30 10.11
N TRP A 47 29.00 10.62 9.82
CA TRP A 47 27.75 10.75 10.56
C TRP A 47 27.86 10.07 11.91
N ILE A 48 27.49 10.78 12.96
CA ILE A 48 27.18 10.26 14.30
C ILE A 48 25.68 10.00 14.35
N ILE A 49 25.32 8.75 14.63
CA ILE A 49 23.94 8.25 14.62
C ILE A 49 23.57 7.92 16.07
N LYS A 50 22.67 8.69 16.65
CA LYS A 50 22.15 8.41 18.00
C LYS A 50 20.86 7.63 17.94
N THR A 51 20.71 6.71 18.89
CA THR A 51 19.54 5.84 19.00
C THR A 51 18.86 5.99 20.36
N ASP A 52 17.63 5.50 20.44
CA ASP A 52 16.84 5.36 21.67
C ASP A 52 17.44 4.39 22.71
N ARG A 53 18.58 3.76 22.39
CA ARG A 53 19.34 2.88 23.28
C ARG A 53 20.61 3.53 23.83
N GLY A 54 20.86 4.80 23.50
CA GLY A 54 22.07 5.51 23.89
C GLY A 54 23.29 5.19 23.03
N ASP A 55 23.11 4.59 21.85
CA ASP A 55 24.21 4.33 20.92
C ASP A 55 24.71 5.62 20.26
N ALA A 56 25.95 5.61 19.77
CA ALA A 56 26.54 6.65 18.94
C ALA A 56 27.32 6.02 17.78
N MET A 57 26.58 5.41 16.84
CA MET A 57 27.18 4.68 15.71
C MET A 57 27.80 5.65 14.72
N LYS A 58 28.85 5.22 14.00
CA LYS A 58 29.56 6.04 13.01
C LYS A 58 29.39 5.46 11.61
N ALA A 59 29.05 6.31 10.64
CA ALA A 59 28.95 5.90 9.24
C ALA A 59 29.42 7.01 8.29
N LYS A 60 30.13 6.66 7.21
CA LYS A 60 30.45 7.62 6.14
C LYS A 60 29.24 7.99 5.30
N TYR A 61 28.33 7.03 5.11
CA TYR A 61 27.15 7.18 4.26
C TYR A 61 25.90 6.76 5.02
N VAL A 62 24.80 7.45 4.75
CA VAL A 62 23.47 7.15 5.29
C VAL A 62 22.49 7.05 4.12
N ALA A 63 21.82 5.90 4.01
CA ALA A 63 20.73 5.70 3.08
C ALA A 63 19.43 5.57 3.89
N MET A 64 18.51 6.53 3.74
CA MET A 64 17.25 6.54 4.49
C MET A 64 16.15 5.79 3.72
N ALA A 65 15.65 4.71 4.32
CA ALA A 65 14.55 3.90 3.78
C ALA A 65 13.34 3.88 4.73
N ASN A 66 12.95 5.06 5.24
CA ASN A 66 12.02 5.19 6.37
C ASN A 66 10.55 4.87 6.03
N GLY A 67 10.20 4.91 4.73
CA GLY A 67 8.85 4.70 4.22
C GLY A 67 7.90 5.88 4.48
N PRO A 68 6.98 6.20 3.54
CA PRO A 68 6.11 7.38 3.65
C PRO A 68 4.93 7.21 4.64
N LEU A 69 4.61 5.97 5.06
CA LEU A 69 3.40 5.64 5.82
C LEU A 69 3.72 4.88 7.13
N ASN A 70 4.74 5.32 7.87
CA ASN A 70 5.26 4.60 9.03
C ASN A 70 4.77 5.12 10.40
N ARG A 71 4.32 6.38 10.49
CA ARG A 71 3.85 7.00 11.74
C ARG A 71 2.32 7.08 11.77
N PRO A 72 1.64 6.41 12.71
CA PRO A 72 0.19 6.54 12.86
C PRO A 72 -0.17 7.97 13.27
N LYS A 73 -1.18 8.53 12.60
CA LYS A 73 -1.75 9.82 12.97
C LYS A 73 -3.06 9.59 13.70
N LEU A 74 -3.07 9.87 15.00
CA LEU A 74 -4.31 9.86 15.76
C LEU A 74 -5.21 11.03 15.32
N PRO A 75 -6.54 10.82 15.22
CA PRO A 75 -7.44 11.88 14.81
C PRO A 75 -7.52 12.93 15.93
N GLY A 76 -7.46 14.21 15.56
CA GLY A 76 -7.57 15.34 16.49
C GLY A 76 -9.01 15.60 16.94
N ILE A 77 -9.69 14.56 17.43
CA ILE A 77 -11.06 14.65 17.93
C ILE A 77 -11.01 15.12 19.40
N PRO A 78 -11.64 16.26 19.75
CA PRO A 78 -11.71 16.71 21.13
C PRO A 78 -12.30 15.62 22.04
N GLY A 79 -11.65 15.35 23.18
CA GLY A 79 -12.08 14.34 24.15
C GLY A 79 -11.81 12.88 23.74
N ILE A 80 -11.06 12.61 22.67
CA ILE A 80 -10.79 11.23 22.23
C ILE A 80 -10.10 10.37 23.31
N ASN A 81 -9.25 10.98 24.13
CA ASN A 81 -8.56 10.30 25.23
C ASN A 81 -9.46 10.04 26.45
N ASP A 82 -10.66 10.62 26.49
CA ASP A 82 -11.61 10.46 27.60
C ASP A 82 -12.50 9.23 27.42
N PHE A 83 -12.52 8.63 26.21
CA PHE A 83 -13.29 7.44 25.91
C PHE A 83 -12.86 6.29 26.82
N LYS A 84 -13.84 5.70 27.51
CA LYS A 84 -13.61 4.65 28.53
C LYS A 84 -13.56 3.23 27.95
N GLY A 85 -13.93 3.06 26.69
CA GLY A 85 -13.81 1.78 26.00
C GLY A 85 -12.40 1.53 25.47
N PHE A 86 -12.19 0.33 24.94
CA PHE A 86 -10.91 -0.05 24.37
C PHE A 86 -10.65 0.64 23.02
N THR A 87 -9.45 1.16 22.81
CA THR A 87 -9.06 1.84 21.57
C THR A 87 -7.66 1.43 21.13
N PHE A 88 -7.46 1.33 19.81
CA PHE A 88 -6.16 1.13 19.20
C PHE A 88 -6.17 1.64 17.75
N HIS A 89 -4.99 1.84 17.17
CA HIS A 89 -4.84 2.22 15.76
C HIS A 89 -4.57 0.97 14.91
N THR A 90 -5.11 0.90 13.70
CA THR A 90 -4.99 -0.29 12.82
C THR A 90 -3.55 -0.67 12.46
N SER A 91 -2.61 0.29 12.46
CA SER A 91 -1.17 0.03 12.30
C SER A 91 -0.49 -0.64 13.51
N ARG A 92 -1.21 -0.75 14.63
CA ARG A 92 -0.81 -1.40 15.88
C ARG A 92 -1.99 -2.24 16.39
N TRP A 93 -2.50 -3.11 15.52
CA TRP A 93 -3.65 -3.93 15.81
C TRP A 93 -3.42 -4.81 17.04
N ASP A 94 -4.39 -4.82 17.96
CA ASP A 94 -4.33 -5.62 19.19
C ASP A 94 -5.15 -6.91 19.03
N TYR A 95 -4.47 -8.00 18.63
CA TYR A 95 -5.08 -9.33 18.56
C TYR A 95 -5.27 -9.98 19.92
N ALA A 96 -4.60 -9.52 20.98
CA ALA A 96 -4.89 -10.02 22.32
C ALA A 96 -6.28 -9.57 22.78
N TYR A 97 -6.70 -8.36 22.39
CA TYR A 97 -8.05 -7.87 22.63
C TYR A 97 -9.08 -8.43 21.63
N THR A 98 -8.80 -8.35 20.34
CA THR A 98 -9.78 -8.72 19.29
C THR A 98 -9.92 -10.23 19.08
N GLY A 99 -8.92 -11.03 19.48
CA GLY A 99 -8.80 -12.43 19.08
C GLY A 99 -8.50 -12.58 17.58
N GLY A 100 -8.28 -13.82 17.15
CA GLY A 100 -8.01 -14.13 15.74
C GLY A 100 -6.65 -13.62 15.26
N ASP A 101 -6.55 -13.32 13.97
CA ASP A 101 -5.34 -12.81 13.33
C ASP A 101 -5.67 -11.99 12.06
N SER A 102 -4.66 -11.71 11.23
CA SER A 102 -4.80 -10.92 9.99
C SER A 102 -5.75 -11.52 8.94
N SER A 103 -6.21 -12.76 9.12
CA SER A 103 -7.21 -13.42 8.28
C SER A 103 -8.64 -13.30 8.82
N GLY A 104 -8.83 -12.74 10.02
CA GLY A 104 -10.13 -12.56 10.65
C GLY A 104 -10.32 -13.44 11.89
N ASN A 105 -11.52 -14.00 12.06
CA ASN A 105 -11.92 -14.77 13.24
C ASN A 105 -11.72 -13.99 14.56
N LEU A 106 -12.14 -12.72 14.56
CA LEU A 106 -11.98 -11.76 15.65
C LEU A 106 -12.97 -12.05 16.80
N THR A 107 -12.86 -13.25 17.37
CA THR A 107 -13.81 -13.83 18.32
C THR A 107 -14.04 -13.01 19.58
N GLY A 108 -13.09 -12.15 19.96
CA GLY A 108 -13.22 -11.23 21.10
C GLY A 108 -14.21 -10.09 20.87
N LEU A 109 -14.77 -9.97 19.66
CA LEU A 109 -15.69 -8.88 19.29
C LEU A 109 -17.18 -9.27 19.29
N LYS A 110 -17.52 -10.56 19.49
CA LYS A 110 -18.89 -11.10 19.28
C LYS A 110 -20.00 -10.39 20.06
N ASP A 111 -19.69 -9.86 21.24
CA ASP A 111 -20.61 -9.14 22.14
C ASP A 111 -20.27 -7.64 22.25
N LYS A 112 -19.52 -7.12 21.26
CA LYS A 112 -18.99 -5.75 21.27
C LYS A 112 -19.65 -4.90 20.21
N ARG A 113 -19.93 -3.66 20.61
CA ARG A 113 -20.22 -2.55 19.70
C ARG A 113 -18.91 -1.90 19.29
N VAL A 114 -18.53 -2.08 18.04
CA VAL A 114 -17.23 -1.65 17.50
C VAL A 114 -17.41 -0.42 16.63
N GLY A 115 -16.55 0.58 16.81
CA GLY A 115 -16.47 1.76 15.96
C GLY A 115 -15.18 1.78 15.16
N ILE A 116 -15.25 2.06 13.85
CA ILE A 116 -14.09 2.33 13.01
C ILE A 116 -14.16 3.75 12.43
N ILE A 117 -13.10 4.52 12.61
CA ILE A 117 -13.01 5.91 12.15
C ILE A 117 -12.14 5.97 10.89
N GLY A 118 -12.72 6.45 9.80
CA GLY A 118 -12.08 6.53 8.49
C GLY A 118 -12.47 5.40 7.55
N THR A 119 -12.39 5.69 6.26
CA THR A 119 -12.92 4.84 5.17
C THR A 119 -11.91 4.67 4.03
N GLY A 120 -10.62 4.88 4.30
CA GLY A 120 -9.54 4.64 3.34
C GLY A 120 -9.22 3.15 3.14
N ALA A 121 -8.18 2.85 2.35
CA ALA A 121 -7.80 1.48 1.97
C ALA A 121 -7.70 0.49 3.14
N THR A 122 -7.18 0.92 4.29
CA THR A 122 -7.12 0.08 5.50
C THR A 122 -8.51 -0.28 6.01
N ALA A 123 -9.39 0.71 6.16
CA ALA A 123 -10.74 0.48 6.66
C ALA A 123 -11.56 -0.41 5.72
N ILE A 124 -11.43 -0.21 4.41
CA ILE A 124 -12.09 -1.06 3.39
C ILE A 124 -11.75 -2.55 3.58
N GLN A 125 -10.51 -2.87 3.98
CA GLN A 125 -10.09 -4.24 4.24
C GLN A 125 -10.49 -4.74 5.64
N CYS A 126 -10.53 -3.86 6.65
CA CYS A 126 -10.92 -4.24 8.01
C CYS A 126 -12.44 -4.43 8.18
N ILE A 127 -13.25 -3.58 7.53
CA ILE A 127 -14.71 -3.53 7.72
C ILE A 127 -15.41 -4.88 7.52
N PRO A 128 -15.11 -5.68 6.47
CA PRO A 128 -15.75 -6.99 6.30
C PRO A 128 -15.53 -7.93 7.49
N HIS A 129 -14.29 -8.04 7.98
CA HIS A 129 -13.97 -8.89 9.13
C HIS A 129 -14.56 -8.36 10.44
N LEU A 130 -14.60 -7.03 10.62
CA LEU A 130 -15.24 -6.41 11.77
C LEU A 130 -16.75 -6.60 11.74
N GLY A 131 -17.38 -6.49 10.56
CA GLY A 131 -18.81 -6.64 10.38
C GLY A 131 -19.28 -8.08 10.56
N GLU A 132 -18.44 -9.07 10.21
CA GLU A 132 -18.70 -10.48 10.48
C GLU A 132 -18.58 -10.82 11.99
N ALA A 133 -17.66 -10.18 12.70
CA ALA A 133 -17.30 -10.57 14.07
C ALA A 133 -18.00 -9.77 15.18
N ALA A 134 -18.34 -8.50 14.96
CA ALA A 134 -18.91 -7.63 15.99
C ALA A 134 -20.43 -7.79 16.15
N GLU A 135 -20.96 -7.54 17.35
CA GLU A 135 -22.43 -7.45 17.55
C GLU A 135 -23.02 -6.30 16.73
N HIS A 136 -22.34 -5.14 16.76
CA HIS A 136 -22.68 -3.99 15.95
C HIS A 136 -21.40 -3.29 15.48
N LEU A 137 -21.33 -2.99 14.18
CA LEU A 137 -20.27 -2.17 13.59
C LEU A 137 -20.79 -0.77 13.23
N PHE A 138 -20.12 0.25 13.74
CA PHE A 138 -20.34 1.65 13.40
C PHE A 138 -19.17 2.17 12.55
N VAL A 139 -19.47 2.64 11.33
CA VAL A 139 -18.46 3.21 10.41
C VAL A 139 -18.60 4.73 10.41
N PHE A 140 -17.60 5.43 10.92
CA PHE A 140 -17.55 6.89 10.96
C PHE A 140 -16.81 7.42 9.73
N GLN A 141 -17.59 7.80 8.71
CA GLN A 141 -17.08 8.28 7.43
C GLN A 141 -17.07 9.80 7.35
N ARG A 142 -15.91 10.38 7.04
CA ARG A 142 -15.81 11.80 6.64
C ARG A 142 -15.84 11.98 5.13
N THR A 143 -15.13 11.13 4.39
CA THR A 143 -15.03 11.18 2.93
C THR A 143 -15.11 9.76 2.39
N PRO A 144 -16.12 9.40 1.58
CA PRO A 144 -16.21 8.06 1.01
C PRO A 144 -15.04 7.80 0.06
N SER A 145 -14.52 6.57 0.08
CA SER A 145 -13.63 6.08 -0.97
C SER A 145 -14.44 5.55 -2.15
N SER A 146 -13.92 5.75 -3.37
CA SER A 146 -14.40 4.99 -4.52
C SER A 146 -13.94 3.55 -4.39
N ILE A 147 -14.88 2.60 -4.50
CA ILE A 147 -14.63 1.17 -4.32
C ILE A 147 -14.82 0.48 -5.66
N ASP A 148 -13.86 -0.34 -6.05
CA ASP A 148 -13.91 -1.14 -7.28
C ASP A 148 -13.62 -2.60 -6.98
N VAL A 149 -13.89 -3.46 -7.96
CA VAL A 149 -13.66 -4.90 -7.88
C VAL A 149 -12.16 -5.15 -7.77
N ARG A 150 -11.74 -5.77 -6.66
CA ARG A 150 -10.33 -6.13 -6.47
C ARG A 150 -9.90 -7.21 -7.46
N ASN A 151 -10.78 -8.12 -7.86
CA ASN A 151 -10.51 -9.25 -8.76
C ASN A 151 -9.27 -10.07 -8.32
N ASN A 152 -9.20 -10.40 -7.02
CA ASN A 152 -8.15 -11.27 -6.51
C ASN A 152 -8.41 -12.72 -6.95
N ALA A 153 -7.35 -13.43 -7.31
CA ALA A 153 -7.41 -14.82 -7.74
C ALA A 153 -6.13 -15.54 -7.35
N GLU A 154 -6.17 -16.87 -7.33
CA GLU A 154 -4.96 -17.68 -7.24
C GLU A 154 -4.06 -17.43 -8.45
N THR A 155 -2.75 -17.59 -8.25
CA THR A 155 -1.79 -17.48 -9.34
C THR A 155 -1.90 -18.71 -10.23
N ASP A 156 -2.13 -18.49 -11.52
CA ASP A 156 -2.08 -19.56 -12.52
C ASP A 156 -0.66 -20.13 -12.60
N GLN A 157 -0.54 -21.42 -12.31
CA GLN A 157 0.72 -22.13 -12.32
C GLN A 157 1.30 -22.26 -13.74
N GLN A 158 0.45 -22.40 -14.78
CA GLN A 158 0.92 -22.47 -16.16
C GLN A 158 1.57 -21.15 -16.58
N TRP A 159 0.91 -20.03 -16.26
CA TRP A 159 1.50 -18.71 -16.42
C TRP A 159 2.82 -18.58 -15.64
N ALA A 160 2.84 -18.95 -14.36
CA ALA A 160 4.03 -18.87 -13.51
C ALA A 160 5.23 -19.67 -14.07
N ASP A 161 4.98 -20.88 -14.58
CA ASP A 161 6.00 -21.76 -15.15
C ASP A 161 6.50 -21.28 -16.53
N SER A 162 5.70 -20.47 -17.23
CA SER A 162 6.08 -19.89 -18.53
C SER A 162 7.10 -18.75 -18.40
N LEU A 163 7.22 -18.13 -17.21
CA LEU A 163 8.01 -16.93 -16.96
C LEU A 163 9.50 -17.14 -17.25
N LYS A 164 10.12 -16.12 -17.86
CA LYS A 164 11.55 -16.11 -18.21
C LYS A 164 12.33 -15.13 -17.34
N SER A 165 13.65 -15.26 -17.29
CA SER A 165 14.50 -14.30 -16.58
C SER A 165 14.21 -12.86 -17.04
N GLY A 166 14.09 -11.93 -16.09
CA GLY A 166 13.73 -10.53 -16.37
C GLY A 166 12.23 -10.22 -16.39
N TRP A 167 11.34 -11.22 -16.33
CA TRP A 167 9.88 -11.03 -16.43
C TRP A 167 9.33 -9.98 -15.45
N GLN A 168 9.88 -9.92 -14.23
CA GLN A 168 9.35 -9.02 -13.20
C GLN A 168 9.60 -7.56 -13.57
N LYS A 169 10.79 -7.25 -14.09
CA LYS A 169 11.15 -5.90 -14.53
C LYS A 169 10.28 -5.49 -15.72
N GLU A 170 10.18 -6.36 -16.72
CA GLU A 170 9.32 -6.14 -17.89
C GLU A 170 7.86 -5.87 -17.49
N ARG A 171 7.32 -6.68 -16.57
CA ARG A 171 5.95 -6.51 -16.06
C ARG A 171 5.77 -5.20 -15.28
N MET A 172 6.75 -4.79 -14.48
CA MET A 172 6.72 -3.50 -13.78
C MET A 172 6.78 -2.32 -14.75
N GLU A 173 7.63 -2.39 -15.77
CA GLU A 173 7.73 -1.36 -16.82
C GLU A 173 6.44 -1.26 -17.63
N ASN A 174 5.84 -2.40 -18.01
CA ASN A 174 4.53 -2.45 -18.66
C ASN A 174 3.43 -1.79 -17.81
N PHE A 175 3.36 -2.17 -16.53
CA PHE A 175 2.39 -1.59 -15.59
C PHE A 175 2.58 -0.08 -15.43
N ASN A 176 3.80 0.36 -15.16
CA ASN A 176 4.13 1.77 -14.94
C ASN A 176 3.80 2.63 -16.16
N ALA A 177 4.09 2.13 -17.36
CA ALA A 177 3.72 2.80 -18.60
C ALA A 177 2.20 2.99 -18.70
N LEU A 178 1.42 1.92 -18.49
CA LEU A 178 -0.04 1.97 -18.56
C LEU A 178 -0.65 2.92 -17.52
N VAL A 179 -0.20 2.88 -16.27
CA VAL A 179 -0.76 3.76 -15.23
C VAL A 179 -0.29 5.21 -15.34
N SER A 180 0.76 5.46 -16.12
CA SER A 180 1.22 6.80 -16.49
C SER A 180 0.58 7.31 -17.78
N GLY A 181 -0.38 6.57 -18.34
CA GLY A 181 -1.12 6.97 -19.55
C GLY A 181 -0.43 6.61 -20.88
N GLU A 182 0.66 5.86 -20.88
CA GLU A 182 1.23 5.36 -22.13
C GLU A 182 0.39 4.22 -22.73
N ASP A 183 0.23 4.23 -24.05
CA ASP A 183 -0.39 3.12 -24.78
C ASP A 183 0.55 1.91 -24.85
N ARG A 184 0.05 0.73 -24.46
CA ARG A 184 0.72 -0.57 -24.66
C ARG A 184 -0.23 -1.54 -25.34
N ASP A 185 0.30 -2.34 -26.25
CA ASP A 185 -0.50 -3.36 -26.97
C ASP A 185 -0.98 -4.49 -26.06
N VAL A 186 -0.25 -4.74 -24.97
CA VAL A 186 -0.55 -5.79 -23.98
C VAL A 186 -0.58 -5.18 -22.60
N ASP A 187 -1.61 -5.52 -21.82
CA ASP A 187 -1.70 -5.24 -20.39
C ASP A 187 -1.39 -6.52 -19.60
N MET A 188 -0.19 -6.57 -19.02
CA MET A 188 0.31 -7.74 -18.29
C MET A 188 -0.22 -7.84 -16.85
N VAL A 189 -0.90 -6.81 -16.34
CA VAL A 189 -1.47 -6.79 -14.98
C VAL A 189 -2.97 -6.95 -15.01
N SER A 190 -3.63 -6.31 -15.99
CA SER A 190 -5.05 -6.44 -16.32
C SER A 190 -5.93 -6.39 -15.07
N ASP A 191 -5.92 -5.23 -14.41
CA ASP A 191 -6.71 -4.97 -13.21
C ASP A 191 -7.29 -3.56 -13.17
N GLY A 192 -7.97 -3.23 -12.07
CA GLY A 192 -8.61 -1.92 -11.88
C GLY A 192 -7.66 -0.73 -12.03
N TRP A 193 -6.35 -0.87 -11.77
CA TRP A 193 -5.39 0.23 -11.93
C TRP A 193 -5.15 0.57 -13.40
N THR A 194 -5.06 -0.42 -14.27
CA THR A 194 -4.87 -0.18 -15.70
C THR A 194 -6.20 0.14 -16.39
N GLU A 195 -7.32 -0.41 -15.89
CA GLU A 195 -8.66 -0.09 -16.36
C GLU A 195 -9.08 1.35 -16.07
N ILE A 196 -8.83 1.86 -14.86
CA ILE A 196 -9.24 3.23 -14.51
C ILE A 196 -8.56 4.27 -15.40
N ILE A 197 -7.27 4.10 -15.70
CA ILE A 197 -6.53 5.00 -16.58
C ILE A 197 -7.02 4.88 -18.03
N ARG A 198 -7.25 3.65 -18.54
CA ARG A 198 -7.88 3.45 -19.86
C ARG A 198 -9.27 4.06 -19.96
N ASN A 199 -10.08 3.97 -18.91
CA ASN A 199 -11.44 4.50 -18.90
C ASN A 199 -11.43 6.03 -18.82
N LEU A 200 -10.60 6.62 -17.97
CA LEU A 200 -10.43 8.08 -17.89
C LEU A 200 -9.98 8.66 -19.23
N THR A 201 -8.94 8.07 -19.82
CA THR A 201 -8.40 8.49 -21.11
C THR A 201 -9.38 8.23 -22.25
N GLY A 202 -10.09 7.10 -22.22
CA GLY A 202 -11.17 6.76 -23.14
C GLY A 202 -12.35 7.73 -23.06
N ILE A 203 -12.71 8.20 -21.87
CA ILE A 203 -13.77 9.21 -21.67
C ILE A 203 -13.32 10.56 -22.25
N VAL A 204 -12.09 11.00 -21.96
CA VAL A 204 -11.52 12.24 -22.53
C VAL A 204 -11.46 12.15 -24.06
N ALA A 205 -10.96 11.04 -24.61
CA ALA A 205 -10.87 10.80 -26.04
C ALA A 205 -12.26 10.71 -26.70
N LYS A 206 -13.25 10.14 -26.01
CA LYS A 206 -14.64 10.03 -26.49
C LYS A 206 -15.34 11.39 -26.50
N HIS A 207 -15.13 12.22 -25.48
CA HIS A 207 -15.63 13.60 -25.46
C HIS A 207 -15.00 14.44 -26.57
N ALA A 208 -13.69 14.37 -26.75
CA ALA A 208 -12.99 15.08 -27.83
C ALA A 208 -13.35 14.54 -29.23
N SER A 209 -13.53 13.23 -29.40
CA SER A 209 -14.01 12.68 -30.68
C SER A 209 -15.45 13.10 -30.99
N LYS A 210 -16.31 13.24 -29.96
CA LYS A 210 -17.69 13.70 -30.12
C LYS A 210 -17.76 15.18 -30.49
N SER A 211 -16.89 16.03 -29.93
CA SER A 211 -16.81 17.44 -30.33
C SER A 211 -16.25 17.63 -31.75
N LEU A 212 -15.30 16.78 -32.16
CA LEU A 212 -14.69 16.84 -33.49
C LEU A 212 -15.51 16.13 -34.58
N GLY A 213 -16.53 15.33 -34.22
CA GLY A 213 -17.32 14.55 -35.18
C GLY A 213 -16.56 13.43 -35.88
N ARG A 214 -15.34 13.12 -35.45
CA ARG A 214 -14.47 12.07 -36.00
C ARG A 214 -13.61 11.45 -34.92
N ARG A 215 -13.08 10.25 -35.18
CA ARG A 215 -12.09 9.62 -34.28
C ARG A 215 -10.80 10.44 -34.23
N LEU A 216 -10.20 10.52 -33.04
CA LEU A 216 -8.87 11.10 -32.83
C LEU A 216 -7.78 10.23 -33.45
N THR A 217 -6.83 10.88 -34.09
CA THR A 217 -5.55 10.26 -34.48
C THR A 217 -4.72 9.90 -33.24
N LYS A 218 -3.65 9.11 -33.41
CA LYS A 218 -2.75 8.74 -32.31
C LYS A 218 -2.05 9.97 -31.71
N ALA A 219 -1.63 10.91 -32.57
CA ALA A 219 -1.00 12.16 -32.16
C ALA A 219 -1.94 13.07 -31.36
N GLU A 220 -3.20 13.19 -31.79
CA GLU A 220 -4.20 14.01 -31.08
C GLU A 220 -4.57 13.43 -29.71
N ARG A 221 -4.59 12.10 -29.57
CA ARG A 221 -4.79 11.42 -28.28
C ARG A 221 -3.64 11.70 -27.30
N ALA A 222 -2.40 11.57 -27.77
CA ALA A 222 -1.22 11.86 -26.96
C ALA A 222 -1.21 13.32 -26.47
N HIS A 223 -1.53 14.28 -27.34
CA HIS A 223 -1.59 15.70 -26.97
C HIS A 223 -2.75 16.02 -26.00
N LEU A 224 -3.90 15.36 -26.13
CA LEU A 224 -5.02 15.51 -25.20
C LEU A 224 -4.71 14.99 -23.79
N MET A 225 -3.95 13.89 -23.69
CA MET A 225 -3.43 13.39 -22.42
C MET A 225 -2.48 14.42 -21.79
N GLU A 226 -1.52 14.92 -22.56
CA GLU A 226 -0.57 15.94 -22.10
C GLU A 226 -1.29 17.17 -21.53
N LEU A 227 -2.29 17.71 -22.23
CA LEU A 227 -3.07 18.86 -21.74
C LEU A 227 -3.93 18.56 -20.51
N SER A 228 -4.34 17.31 -20.31
CA SER A 228 -5.17 16.90 -19.18
C SER A 228 -4.36 16.71 -17.89
N ASP A 229 -3.08 16.38 -18.00
CA ASP A 229 -2.15 16.28 -16.85
C ASP A 229 -1.82 17.64 -16.23
N TYR A 230 -1.95 18.75 -16.98
CA TYR A 230 -1.65 20.11 -16.51
C TYR A 230 -2.86 20.88 -15.95
N ARG A 231 -4.02 20.24 -15.78
CA ARG A 231 -5.25 20.85 -15.22
C ARG A 231 -5.65 20.21 -13.90
#